data_AF-A0A1F4ZBR2-F1
#
_entry.id   AF-A0A1F4ZBR2-F1
#
_cell.length_a   1.000
_cell.length_b   1.000
_cell.length_c   1.000
_cell.angle_alpha   90.00
_cell.angle_beta   90.00
_cell.angle_gamma   90.00
#
_symmetry.space_group_name_H-M   'P 1'
#
loop_
_entity.id
_entity.type
_entity.pdbx_description
1 polymer ?
#
loop_
_entity_poly.entity_id
_entity_poly.type
_entity_poly.pdbx_seq_one_letter_code
_entity_poly.pdbx_strand_id
1 'polypeptide(L)'
;MAHRYYISNRKWRTLGVGVVFWIVLILLIWRLPPDKWWVEVAANMFLALGLLFTTTWVWGSGKWGLITTTGIIGLLWMRRWGLWDEVTVGGWLIFLGLLTLVN
;
A
#
# COMPACT_ATOMS: atom_id res chain seq x y z
N MET A 1 11.94 1.08 -27.45
CA MET A 1 12.69 2.22 -26.86
C MET A 1 11.95 2.93 -25.72
N ALA A 2 10.61 2.95 -25.69
CA ALA A 2 9.82 3.57 -24.60
C ALA A 2 10.11 3.04 -23.18
N HIS A 3 10.41 1.75 -23.04
CA HIS A 3 10.64 1.12 -21.73
C HIS A 3 11.92 1.61 -21.01
N ARG A 4 12.95 2.03 -21.76
CA ARG A 4 14.21 2.57 -21.17
C ARG A 4 14.04 4.00 -20.68
N TYR A 5 13.23 4.82 -21.37
CA TYR A 5 12.89 6.18 -20.93
C TYR A 5 12.00 6.18 -19.68
N TYR A 6 11.15 5.17 -19.50
CA TYR A 6 10.28 5.06 -18.33
C TYR A 6 11.05 4.74 -17.03
N ILE A 7 12.17 4.00 -17.14
CA ILE A 7 13.01 3.65 -15.98
C ILE A 7 13.89 4.83 -15.56
N SER A 8 14.40 5.65 -16.49
CA SER A 8 15.30 6.76 -16.16
C SER A 8 14.61 7.92 -15.42
N ASN A 9 13.28 8.02 -15.50
CA ASN A 9 12.50 9.08 -14.84
C ASN A 9 11.82 8.61 -13.54
N ARG A 10 12.08 7.37 -13.09
CA ARG A 10 11.57 6.91 -11.79
C ARG A 10 12.24 7.68 -10.67
N LYS A 11 11.42 8.28 -9.80
CA LYS A 11 11.89 9.01 -8.63
C LYS A 11 12.48 8.02 -7.62
N TRP A 12 13.78 7.75 -7.71
CA TRP A 12 14.51 6.89 -6.78
C TRP A 12 14.39 7.35 -5.32
N ARG A 13 14.18 8.65 -5.10
CA ARG A 13 13.83 9.20 -3.78
C ARG A 13 12.56 8.57 -3.20
N THR A 14 11.54 8.34 -4.03
CA THR A 14 10.28 7.69 -3.62
C THR A 14 10.52 6.24 -3.18
N LEU A 15 11.36 5.50 -3.90
CA LEU A 15 11.74 4.15 -3.49
C LEU A 15 12.53 4.17 -2.18
N GLY A 16 13.49 5.08 -2.03
CA GLY A 16 14.27 5.22 -0.80
C GLY A 16 13.38 5.46 0.42
N VAL A 17 12.38 6.35 0.31
CA VAL A 17 11.39 6.58 1.37
C VAL A 17 10.57 5.31 1.66
N GLY A 18 10.12 4.60 0.62
CA GLY A 18 9.40 3.33 0.79
C GLY A 18 10.22 2.28 1.53
N VAL A 19 11.50 2.13 1.18
CA VAL A 19 12.43 1.19 1.84
C VAL A 19 12.60 1.53 3.33
N VAL A 20 12.72 2.82 3.68
CA VAL A 20 12.79 3.24 5.09
C VAL A 20 11.54 2.80 5.86
N PHE A 21 10.35 2.97 5.30
CA PHE A 21 9.12 2.51 5.95
C PHE A 21 9.07 0.99 6.13
N TRP A 22 9.55 0.21 5.16
CA TRP A 22 9.66 -1.25 5.30
C TRP A 22 10.65 -1.65 6.40
N ILE A 23 11.82 -1.00 6.48
CA ILE A 23 12.80 -1.27 7.54
C ILE A 23 12.20 -0.95 8.91
N VAL A 24 11.56 0.21 9.06
CA VAL A 24 10.92 0.60 10.33
C VAL A 24 9.82 -0.38 10.71
N LEU A 25 9.00 -0.84 9.76
CA LEU A 25 7.97 -1.85 10.00
C LEU A 25 8.59 -3.18 10.50
N ILE A 26 9.65 -3.66 9.86
CA ILE A 26 10.34 -4.89 10.25
C ILE A 26 10.90 -4.75 11.67
N LEU A 27 11.56 -3.63 11.98
CA LEU A 27 12.09 -3.36 13.31
C LEU A 27 11.00 -3.28 14.37
N LEU A 28 9.86 -2.68 14.03
CA LEU A 28 8.70 -2.54 14.91
C LEU A 28 8.11 -3.92 15.25
N ILE A 29 7.85 -4.75 14.24
CA ILE A 29 7.30 -6.11 14.44
C ILE A 29 8.30 -7.00 15.20
N TRP A 30 9.59 -6.84 14.95
CA TRP A 30 10.61 -7.67 15.59
C TRP A 30 10.85 -7.32 17.06
N ARG A 31 10.77 -6.03 17.43
CA ARG A 31 11.22 -5.55 18.73
C ARG A 31 10.09 -5.22 19.70
N LEU A 32 8.86 -5.01 19.20
CA LEU A 32 7.73 -4.60 20.03
C LEU A 32 6.69 -5.73 20.20
N PRO A 33 6.07 -5.83 21.39
CA PRO A 33 5.05 -6.81 21.67
C PRO A 33 3.81 -6.61 20.76
N PRO A 34 3.44 -7.61 19.93
CA PRO A 34 2.38 -7.45 18.93
C PRO A 34 0.96 -7.44 19.53
N ASP A 35 0.80 -7.78 20.81
CA ASP A 35 -0.48 -7.75 21.54
C ASP A 35 -0.95 -6.34 21.90
N LYS A 36 -0.09 -5.33 21.73
CA LYS A 36 -0.46 -3.94 22.03
C LYS A 36 -1.16 -3.30 20.84
N TRP A 37 -2.36 -2.76 21.10
CA TRP A 37 -3.17 -2.06 20.09
C TRP A 37 -2.41 -0.93 19.37
N TRP A 38 -1.54 -0.21 20.07
CA TRP A 38 -0.76 0.88 19.48
C TRP A 38 0.34 0.38 18.53
N VAL A 39 0.90 -0.81 18.78
CA VAL A 39 1.90 -1.46 17.90
C VAL A 39 1.21 -1.87 16.60
N GLU A 40 0.00 -2.41 16.70
CA GLU A 40 -0.80 -2.77 15.54
C GLU A 40 -1.16 -1.55 14.67
N VAL A 41 -1.61 -0.45 15.29
CA VAL A 41 -1.91 0.79 14.56
C VAL A 41 -0.66 1.32 13.87
N ALA A 42 0.48 1.35 14.57
CA ALA A 42 1.75 1.78 13.99
C ALA A 42 2.21 0.87 12.85
N ALA A 43 2.10 -0.46 13.01
CA ALA A 43 2.44 -1.43 11.97
C ALA A 43 1.58 -1.24 10.71
N ASN A 44 0.27 -1.06 10.87
CA ASN A 44 -0.64 -0.80 9.76
C ASN A 44 -0.31 0.52 9.05
N MET A 45 0.05 1.57 9.80
CA MET A 45 0.45 2.86 9.22
C MET A 45 1.75 2.74 8.42
N PHE A 46 2.77 2.07 8.96
CA PHE A 46 4.04 1.86 8.27
C PHE A 46 3.89 0.93 7.06
N LEU A 47 3.04 -0.09 7.16
CA LEU A 47 2.68 -0.94 6.03
C LEU A 47 2.02 -0.12 4.92
N ALA A 48 1.04 0.72 5.27
CA ALA A 48 0.31 1.54 4.31
C ALA A 48 1.24 2.54 3.60
N LEU A 49 2.10 3.23 4.35
CA LEU A 49 3.07 4.16 3.79
C LEU A 49 4.13 3.42 2.94
N GLY A 50 4.66 2.30 3.44
CA GLY A 50 5.59 1.46 2.69
C GLY A 50 4.99 1.04 1.34
N LEU A 51 3.76 0.54 1.33
CA LEU A 51 3.03 0.19 0.11
C LEU A 51 2.80 1.40 -0.80
N LEU A 52 2.39 2.56 -0.26
CA LEU A 52 2.14 3.77 -1.05
C LEU A 52 3.36 4.22 -1.83
N PHE A 53 4.50 4.35 -1.15
CA PHE A 53 5.74 4.80 -1.78
C PHE A 53 6.27 3.75 -2.77
N THR A 54 6.18 2.46 -2.44
CA THR A 54 6.66 1.38 -3.30
C THR A 54 5.81 1.26 -4.56
N THR A 55 4.49 1.24 -4.44
CA THR A 55 3.57 1.17 -5.59
C THR A 55 3.64 2.43 -6.45
N THR A 56 3.74 3.61 -5.85
CA THR A 56 3.93 4.88 -6.59
C THR A 56 5.21 4.83 -7.41
N TRP A 57 6.29 4.25 -6.87
CA TRP A 57 7.54 4.04 -7.62
C TRP A 57 7.40 3.00 -8.73
N VAL A 58 6.70 1.89 -8.48
CA VAL A 58 6.43 0.83 -9.49
C VAL A 58 5.69 1.39 -10.69
N TRP A 59 4.60 2.13 -10.45
CA TRP A 59 3.77 2.72 -11.50
C TRP A 59 4.35 3.99 -12.11
N GLY A 60 5.26 4.67 -11.40
CA GLY A 60 5.75 6.00 -11.76
C GLY A 60 4.67 7.09 -11.67
N SER A 61 3.52 6.79 -11.05
CA SER A 61 2.36 7.68 -10.94
C SER A 61 1.75 7.58 -9.55
N GLY A 62 1.55 8.74 -8.91
CA GLY A 62 0.92 8.82 -7.58
C GLY A 62 -0.53 8.35 -7.58
N LYS A 63 -1.26 8.59 -8.66
CA LYS A 63 -2.64 8.12 -8.84
C LYS A 63 -2.73 6.60 -8.76
N TRP A 64 -1.95 5.90 -9.60
CA TRP A 64 -1.94 4.44 -9.65
C TRP A 64 -1.32 3.81 -8.40
N GLY A 65 -0.33 4.48 -7.79
CA GLY A 65 0.21 4.09 -6.48
C GLY A 65 -0.84 4.12 -5.38
N LEU A 66 -1.63 5.19 -5.30
CA LEU A 66 -2.71 5.34 -4.33
C LEU A 66 -3.79 4.28 -4.55
N ILE A 67 -4.30 4.13 -5.78
CA ILE A 67 -5.30 3.10 -6.13
C ILE A 67 -4.83 1.70 -5.72
N THR A 68 -3.60 1.33 -6.08
CA THR A 68 -3.05 0.00 -5.80
C THR A 68 -2.88 -0.22 -4.30
N THR A 69 -2.38 0.78 -3.59
CA THR A 69 -2.18 0.71 -2.14
C THR A 69 -3.49 0.59 -1.40
N THR A 70 -4.47 1.42 -1.75
CA THR A 70 -5.83 1.32 -1.21
C THR A 70 -6.38 -0.08 -1.47
N GLY A 71 -6.27 -0.59 -2.70
CA GLY A 71 -6.74 -1.93 -3.05
C GLY A 71 -6.11 -3.03 -2.18
N ILE A 72 -4.79 -3.05 -2.04
CA ILE A 72 -4.07 -4.04 -1.22
C ILE A 72 -4.47 -3.93 0.26
N ILE A 73 -4.51 -2.71 0.81
CA ILE A 73 -4.86 -2.50 2.23
C ILE A 73 -6.30 -2.96 2.49
N GLY A 74 -7.25 -2.58 1.63
CA GLY A 74 -8.64 -3.00 1.79
C GLY A 74 -8.81 -4.51 1.80
N LEU A 75 -8.11 -5.23 0.91
CA LEU A 75 -8.12 -6.69 0.89
C LEU A 75 -7.52 -7.29 2.17
N LEU A 76 -6.43 -6.71 2.69
CA LEU A 76 -5.85 -7.13 3.97
C LEU A 76 -6.81 -6.93 5.14
N TRP A 77 -7.54 -5.81 5.15
CA TRP A 77 -8.54 -5.51 6.18
C TRP A 77 -9.76 -6.43 6.10
N MET A 78 -10.26 -6.72 4.89
CA MET A 78 -11.30 -7.72 4.68
C MET A 78 -10.87 -9.09 5.19
N ARG A 79 -9.60 -9.47 4.97
CA ARG A 79 -9.04 -10.72 5.51
C ARG A 79 -8.99 -10.73 7.02
N ARG A 80 -8.56 -9.62 7.60
CA ARG A 80 -8.44 -9.48 9.04
C ARG A 80 -9.78 -9.58 9.76
N TRP A 81 -10.85 -9.05 9.15
CA TRP A 81 -12.19 -9.02 9.75
C TRP A 81 -13.11 -10.15 9.30
N GLY A 82 -12.63 -11.08 8.48
CA GLY A 82 -13.44 -12.19 7.97
C GLY A 82 -14.52 -11.76 6.96
N LEU A 83 -14.37 -10.60 6.31
CA LEU A 83 -15.31 -10.03 5.34
C LEU A 83 -14.95 -10.43 3.89
N TRP A 84 -14.65 -11.71 3.65
CA TRP A 84 -14.29 -12.24 2.32
C TRP A 84 -15.49 -12.71 1.50
N ASP A 85 -16.70 -12.25 1.83
CA ASP A 85 -17.88 -12.57 1.05
C ASP A 85 -17.88 -11.84 -0.30
N GLU A 86 -18.59 -12.42 -1.27
CA GLU A 86 -18.65 -11.93 -2.65
C GLU A 86 -19.21 -10.51 -2.73
N VAL A 87 -20.14 -10.15 -1.83
CA VAL A 87 -20.77 -8.82 -1.81
C VAL A 87 -19.77 -7.77 -1.34
N THR A 88 -19.05 -8.03 -0.25
CA THR A 88 -18.03 -7.10 0.27
C THR A 88 -16.87 -6.93 -0.70
N VAL A 89 -16.37 -8.03 -1.29
CA VAL A 89 -15.30 -7.97 -2.31
C VAL A 89 -15.79 -7.26 -3.57
N GLY A 90 -17.00 -7.56 -4.05
CA GLY A 90 -17.60 -6.90 -5.21
C GLY A 90 -17.78 -5.39 -4.98
N GLY A 91 -18.32 -5.01 -3.82
CA GLY A 91 -18.45 -3.61 -3.41
C GLY A 91 -17.10 -2.89 -3.32
N TRP A 92 -16.05 -3.58 -2.86
CA TRP A 92 -14.70 -3.04 -2.85
C TRP A 92 -14.12 -2.79 -4.23
N LEU A 93 -14.32 -3.74 -5.16
CA LEU A 93 -13.89 -3.58 -6.54
C LEU A 93 -14.64 -2.43 -7.23
N ILE A 94 -15.94 -2.27 -6.95
CA ILE A 94 -16.72 -1.12 -7.43
C ILE A 94 -16.15 0.18 -6.86
N PHE A 95 -15.86 0.22 -5.56
CA PHE A 95 -15.25 1.38 -4.92
C PHE A 95 -13.90 1.74 -5.55
N LEU A 96 -13.03 0.76 -5.79
CA LEU A 96 -11.76 0.99 -6.48
C LEU A 96 -11.98 1.47 -7.92
N GLY A 97 -12.97 0.91 -8.63
CA GLY A 97 -13.39 1.37 -9.96
C GLY A 97 -13.79 2.84 -9.96
N LEU A 98 -14.65 3.25 -9.03
CA LEU A 98 -15.04 4.65 -8.86
C LEU A 98 -13.84 5.55 -8.51
N LEU A 99 -12.95 5.07 -7.64
CA LEU A 99 -11.73 5.80 -7.26
C LEU A 99 -10.79 6.01 -8.45
N THR A 100 -10.76 5.07 -9.41
CA THR A 100 -9.99 5.22 -10.65
C THR A 100 -10.58 6.24 -11.63
N LEU A 101 -11.91 6.43 -11.61
CA LEU A 101 -12.64 7.38 -12.47
C LEU A 101 -12.54 8.84 -11.98
N VAL A 102 -12.47 9.05 -10.66
CA VAL A 102 -12.48 10.41 -10.06
C VAL A 102 -11.09 11.03 -10.00
N ASN A 103 -10.05 10.23 -9.75
CA ASN A 103 -8.66 10.69 -9.94
C ASN A 103 -8.32 10.76 -11.42
#